data_AF-A0A976DB65-F1
#
_entry.id   AF-A0A976DB65-F1
#
_cell.length_a   1.000
_cell.length_b   1.000
_cell.length_c   1.000
_cell.angle_alpha   90.00
_cell.angle_beta   90.00
_cell.angle_gamma   90.00
#
_symmetry.space_group_name_H-M   'P 1'
#
loop_
_entity.id
_entity.type
_entity.pdbx_description
1 polymer ?
#
loop_
_entity_poly.entity_id
_entity_poly.type
_entity_poly.pdbx_seq_one_letter_code
_entity_poly.pdbx_strand_id
1 'polypeptide(L)'
;MAEHTEHPDFQHGYNSGIEGSENKNNFEGYLSSQVHFNWLMQRIEERRDEVQRLDRELEESISRRKSAFDRLQEYVQRVVKATKNVANLTADRDTLDQEMEVLTQKRKRTESEYSLLAGLFFFAAGLAFVFGDLIISHEIVAYALNIRNSNEAWAFAVGLAMISILLKPAYDRLIERPYVDQHNANDRTRYTRFALVLGTFAIITLGILGWFRYEAYRTDKLKEALNKAVKNLQLNATPLDPTTAISPQQQQVLMQRIEQQLQKSDELNLGLVNSPWALLSFVLSGVLFALAGAVSLGMALPVLSAFWFRWLQIDPRRWRLRRRRKKIMANLQIAEKELAEETTQKDILEHELALIPELEVLRAEKKQLRVDLDNLIETTRLAQTDSRIAAFNDGYSKGEIARELMNEEEFTQFKNGFMNTHNLAVKASSATDRSVGSNAKRQSNALRPHQQIRKLITDQLDGEV
;
A
#
# COMPACT_ATOMS: atom_id res chain seq x y z
N MET A 1 29.74 67.49 -47.72
CA MET A 1 31.09 68.10 -47.87
C MET A 1 31.20 69.49 -47.22
N ALA A 2 30.19 70.03 -46.53
CA ALA A 2 30.19 71.41 -46.01
C ALA A 2 30.20 71.53 -44.46
N GLU A 3 30.58 70.48 -43.72
CA GLU A 3 30.50 70.48 -42.24
C GLU A 3 31.88 70.63 -41.55
N HIS A 4 32.97 70.69 -42.33
CA HIS A 4 34.34 70.61 -41.80
C HIS A 4 34.91 71.95 -41.31
N THR A 5 34.40 73.08 -41.79
CA THR A 5 34.89 74.44 -41.48
C THR A 5 34.32 75.05 -40.20
N GLU A 6 33.33 74.40 -39.58
CA GLU A 6 32.69 74.87 -38.34
C GLU A 6 33.31 74.29 -37.05
N HIS A 7 34.25 73.34 -37.18
CA HIS A 7 34.89 72.74 -36.01
C HIS A 7 35.84 73.76 -35.34
N PRO A 8 35.69 74.04 -34.03
CA PRO A 8 36.47 75.09 -33.35
C PRO A 8 37.98 74.81 -33.36
N ASP A 9 38.37 73.54 -33.26
CA ASP A 9 39.79 73.15 -33.32
C ASP A 9 40.37 73.36 -34.74
N PHE A 10 39.58 73.15 -35.79
CA PHE A 10 39.98 73.44 -37.18
C PHE A 10 40.14 74.95 -37.40
N GLN A 11 39.20 75.76 -36.91
CA GLN A 11 39.30 77.21 -36.98
C GLN A 11 40.48 77.75 -36.18
N HIS A 12 40.73 77.19 -34.99
CA HIS A 12 41.88 77.57 -34.18
C HIS A 12 43.18 77.20 -34.90
N GLY A 13 43.28 76.00 -35.46
CA GLY A 13 44.39 75.60 -36.32
C GLY A 13 44.59 76.57 -37.47
N TYR A 14 43.54 76.85 -38.24
CA TYR A 14 43.56 77.75 -39.41
C TYR A 14 44.09 79.14 -39.08
N ASN A 15 43.64 79.72 -37.98
CA ASN A 15 44.14 81.02 -37.54
C ASN A 15 45.63 80.94 -37.14
N SER A 16 46.03 79.90 -36.41
CA SER A 16 47.43 79.68 -36.06
C SER A 16 48.34 79.43 -37.28
N GLY A 17 47.81 78.80 -38.34
CA GLY A 17 48.52 78.59 -39.61
C GLY A 17 48.78 79.89 -40.35
N ILE A 18 47.82 80.82 -40.33
CA ILE A 18 48.00 82.18 -40.87
C ILE A 18 49.05 82.96 -40.06
N GLU A 19 49.22 82.67 -38.77
CA GLU A 19 50.19 83.32 -37.88
C GLU A 19 51.64 82.79 -38.03
N GLY A 20 51.84 81.59 -38.60
CA GLY A 20 53.16 81.18 -39.10
C GLY A 20 54.14 80.53 -38.14
N SER A 21 53.70 79.56 -37.33
CA SER A 21 54.61 78.60 -36.66
C SER A 21 55.03 77.42 -37.58
N GLU A 22 56.10 76.70 -37.28
CA GLU A 22 56.67 75.73 -38.22
C GLU A 22 56.02 74.33 -38.15
N ASN A 23 55.78 73.74 -39.35
CA ASN A 23 55.65 72.31 -39.72
C ASN A 23 54.27 71.63 -39.95
N LYS A 24 54.02 71.38 -41.26
CA LYS A 24 53.77 70.09 -41.97
C LYS A 24 52.33 69.54 -42.17
N ASN A 25 52.10 69.09 -43.42
CA ASN A 25 50.90 68.50 -44.04
C ASN A 25 50.25 67.31 -43.30
N ASN A 26 48.92 67.35 -43.07
CA ASN A 26 48.23 66.44 -42.13
C ASN A 26 46.77 66.01 -42.48
N PHE A 27 46.24 66.28 -43.68
CA PHE A 27 44.83 65.98 -44.00
C PHE A 27 44.43 64.50 -43.91
N GLU A 28 45.32 63.58 -44.33
CA GLU A 28 45.04 62.13 -44.29
C GLU A 28 44.89 61.60 -42.85
N GLY A 29 45.69 62.14 -41.91
CA GLY A 29 45.63 61.78 -40.49
C GLY A 29 44.33 62.23 -39.81
N TYR A 30 43.74 63.34 -40.25
CA TYR A 30 42.46 63.82 -39.72
C TYR A 30 41.31 62.92 -40.15
N LEU A 31 41.24 62.60 -41.43
CA LEU A 31 40.16 61.77 -41.96
C LEU A 31 40.22 60.35 -41.35
N SER A 32 41.42 59.78 -41.20
CA SER A 32 41.60 58.47 -40.56
C SER A 32 41.21 58.49 -39.09
N SER A 33 41.56 59.54 -38.35
CA SER A 33 41.27 59.65 -36.91
C SER A 33 39.79 59.86 -36.62
N GLN A 34 39.09 60.65 -37.44
CA GLN A 34 37.65 60.85 -37.31
C GLN A 34 36.85 59.58 -37.62
N VAL A 35 37.24 58.85 -38.67
CA VAL A 35 36.65 57.54 -38.97
C VAL A 35 36.90 56.55 -37.84
N HIS A 36 38.12 56.55 -37.26
CA HIS A 36 38.46 55.69 -36.14
C HIS A 36 37.66 56.01 -34.87
N PHE A 37 37.47 57.30 -34.55
CA PHE A 37 36.64 57.74 -33.43
C PHE A 37 35.17 57.33 -33.60
N ASN A 38 34.59 57.56 -34.78
CA ASN A 38 33.21 57.17 -35.08
C ASN A 38 33.02 55.65 -34.97
N TRP A 39 33.99 54.88 -35.49
CA TRP A 39 34.00 53.42 -35.39
C TRP A 39 34.04 52.94 -33.93
N LEU A 40 34.90 53.54 -33.10
CA LEU A 40 34.99 53.20 -31.68
C LEU A 40 33.72 53.57 -30.89
N MET A 41 33.13 54.72 -31.17
CA MET A 41 31.85 55.14 -30.56
C MET A 41 30.72 54.17 -30.88
N GLN A 42 30.61 53.72 -32.13
CA GLN A 42 29.66 52.68 -32.51
C GLN A 42 29.92 51.38 -31.73
N ARG A 43 31.18 50.98 -31.61
CA ARG A 43 31.57 49.76 -30.90
C ARG A 43 31.27 49.81 -29.40
N ILE A 44 31.44 50.98 -28.77
CA ILE A 44 31.08 51.21 -27.36
C ILE A 44 29.58 51.01 -27.16
N GLU A 45 28.76 51.57 -28.05
CA GLU A 45 27.30 51.46 -27.92
C GLU A 45 26.85 50.01 -28.11
N GLU A 46 27.38 49.30 -29.12
CA GLU A 46 27.14 47.87 -29.31
C GLU A 46 27.48 47.04 -28.07
N ARG A 47 28.62 47.33 -27.43
CA ARG A 47 29.04 46.63 -26.20
C ARG A 47 28.20 46.99 -24.98
N ARG A 48 27.73 48.23 -24.87
CA ARG A 48 26.81 48.64 -23.80
C ARG A 48 25.47 47.92 -23.91
N ASP A 49 24.94 47.84 -25.13
CA ASP A 49 23.69 47.11 -25.40
C ASP A 49 23.84 45.62 -25.08
N GLU A 50 24.99 45.04 -25.41
CA GLU A 50 25.30 43.64 -25.08
C GLU A 50 25.41 43.39 -23.57
N VAL A 51 26.05 44.29 -22.81
CA VAL A 51 26.07 44.22 -21.34
C VAL A 51 24.66 44.35 -20.76
N GLN A 52 23.83 45.25 -21.28
CA GLN A 52 22.44 45.38 -20.82
C GLN A 52 21.61 44.13 -21.15
N ARG A 53 21.84 43.49 -22.31
CA ARG A 53 21.20 42.23 -22.67
C ARG A 53 21.56 41.12 -21.69
N LEU A 54 22.85 40.97 -21.38
CA LEU A 54 23.32 39.99 -20.40
C LEU A 54 22.81 40.26 -18.99
N ASP A 55 22.67 41.53 -18.59
CA ASP A 55 22.09 41.87 -17.29
C ASP A 55 20.64 41.39 -17.17
N ARG A 56 19.84 41.58 -18.21
CA ARG A 56 18.46 41.07 -18.26
C ARG A 56 18.43 39.54 -18.26
N GLU A 57 19.29 38.89 -19.05
CA GLU A 57 19.37 37.44 -19.10
C GLU A 57 19.81 36.82 -17.76
N LEU A 58 20.70 37.50 -17.03
CA LEU A 58 21.16 37.08 -15.71
C LEU A 58 20.06 37.21 -14.67
N GLU A 59 19.31 38.32 -14.64
CA GLU A 59 18.16 38.49 -13.75
C GLU A 59 17.07 37.46 -14.03
N GLU A 60 16.77 37.23 -15.31
CA GLU A 60 15.80 36.23 -15.74
C GLU A 60 16.25 34.81 -15.36
N SER A 61 17.52 34.46 -15.59
CA SER A 61 18.08 33.16 -15.24
C SER A 61 18.08 32.93 -13.73
N ILE A 62 18.37 33.95 -12.91
CA ILE A 62 18.28 33.86 -11.44
C ILE A 62 16.83 33.56 -11.01
N SER A 63 15.87 34.32 -11.55
CA SER A 63 14.45 34.15 -11.22
C SER A 63 13.93 32.76 -11.63
N ARG A 64 14.26 32.31 -12.85
CA ARG A 64 13.93 30.98 -13.35
C ARG A 64 14.57 29.88 -12.51
N ARG A 65 15.86 30.00 -12.17
CA ARG A 65 16.57 29.00 -11.37
C ARG A 65 16.01 28.89 -9.95
N LYS A 66 15.68 30.02 -9.32
CA LYS A 66 15.07 30.05 -7.99
C LYS A 66 13.70 29.39 -8.00
N SER A 67 12.83 29.78 -8.93
CA SER A 67 11.47 29.21 -9.02
C SER A 67 11.49 27.71 -9.37
N ALA A 68 12.39 27.27 -10.25
CA ALA A 68 12.58 25.85 -10.55
C ALA A 68 13.08 25.08 -9.32
N PHE A 69 14.03 25.64 -8.57
CA PHE A 69 14.54 25.03 -7.34
C PHE A 69 13.49 24.93 -6.23
N ASP A 70 12.68 25.98 -6.04
CA ASP A 70 11.59 25.98 -5.06
C ASP A 70 10.56 24.87 -5.39
N ARG A 71 10.21 24.72 -6.68
CA ARG A 71 9.35 23.62 -7.16
C ARG A 71 10.01 22.26 -6.94
N LEU A 72 11.29 22.11 -7.29
CA LEU A 72 12.02 20.86 -7.08
C LEU A 72 11.99 20.45 -5.61
N GLN A 73 12.25 21.39 -4.70
CA GLN A 73 12.24 21.13 -3.26
C GLN A 73 10.87 20.67 -2.76
N GLU A 74 9.78 21.23 -3.30
CA GLU A 74 8.43 20.77 -3.01
C GLU A 74 8.22 19.30 -3.42
N TYR A 75 8.60 18.93 -4.65
CA TYR A 75 8.48 17.56 -5.15
C TYR A 75 9.39 16.59 -4.39
N VAL A 76 10.60 16.99 -4.01
CA VAL A 76 11.48 16.18 -3.13
C VAL A 76 10.78 15.86 -1.81
N GLN A 77 10.11 16.85 -1.18
CA GLN A 77 9.37 16.60 0.06
C GLN A 77 8.17 15.68 -0.15
N ARG A 78 7.45 15.82 -1.27
CA ARG A 78 6.33 14.95 -1.64
C ARG A 78 6.79 13.51 -1.88
N VAL A 79 7.87 13.30 -2.62
CA VAL A 79 8.49 11.98 -2.83
C VAL A 79 8.86 11.33 -1.51
N VAL A 80 9.46 12.07 -0.56
CA VAL A 80 9.79 11.53 0.78
C VAL A 80 8.53 11.09 1.54
N LYS A 81 7.46 11.90 1.49
CA LYS A 81 6.17 11.56 2.13
C LYS A 81 5.53 10.32 1.48
N ALA A 82 5.47 10.27 0.16
CA ALA A 82 4.92 9.15 -0.60
C ALA A 82 5.73 7.86 -0.34
N THR A 83 7.06 7.95 -0.33
CA THR A 83 7.96 6.82 0.00
C THR A 83 7.69 6.28 1.39
N LYS A 84 7.53 7.17 2.38
CA LYS A 84 7.19 6.77 3.76
C LYS A 84 5.81 6.11 3.83
N ASN A 85 4.83 6.61 3.06
CA ASN A 85 3.50 6.01 3.00
C ASN A 85 3.54 4.59 2.41
N VAL A 86 4.27 4.40 1.31
CA VAL A 86 4.51 3.07 0.71
C VAL A 86 5.22 2.14 1.70
N ALA A 87 6.24 2.63 2.41
CA ALA A 87 6.95 1.86 3.43
C ALA A 87 6.03 1.42 4.60
N ASN A 88 5.12 2.29 5.04
CA ASN A 88 4.16 1.93 6.09
C ASN A 88 3.15 0.89 5.60
N LEU A 89 2.59 1.07 4.39
CA LEU A 89 1.62 0.14 3.81
C LEU A 89 2.24 -1.24 3.51
N THR A 90 3.51 -1.28 3.10
CA THR A 90 4.25 -2.53 2.91
C THR A 90 4.51 -3.23 4.25
N ALA A 91 4.91 -2.51 5.30
CA ALA A 91 5.03 -3.07 6.64
C ALA A 91 3.68 -3.63 7.17
N ASP A 92 2.59 -2.89 6.99
CA ASP A 92 1.24 -3.36 7.36
C ASP A 92 0.82 -4.60 6.57
N ARG A 93 1.18 -4.67 5.28
CA ARG A 93 0.95 -5.88 4.47
C ARG A 93 1.75 -7.06 5.03
N ASP A 94 3.02 -6.87 5.35
CA ASP A 94 3.91 -7.94 5.81
C ASP A 94 3.45 -8.49 7.16
N THR A 95 3.02 -7.64 8.09
CA THR A 95 2.42 -8.08 9.36
C THR A 95 1.16 -8.91 9.14
N LEU A 96 0.28 -8.51 8.22
CA LEU A 96 -0.90 -9.30 7.85
C LEU A 96 -0.54 -10.64 7.19
N ASP A 97 0.48 -10.66 6.33
CA ASP A 97 0.96 -11.87 5.67
C ASP A 97 1.56 -12.85 6.69
N GLN A 98 2.32 -12.35 7.68
CA GLN A 98 2.81 -13.13 8.81
C GLN A 98 1.67 -13.71 9.68
N GLU A 99 0.67 -12.89 10.04
CA GLU A 99 -0.50 -13.39 10.77
C GLU A 99 -1.27 -14.46 10.00
N MET A 100 -1.42 -14.28 8.69
CA MET A 100 -2.05 -15.26 7.80
C MET A 100 -1.24 -16.56 7.73
N GLU A 101 0.09 -16.47 7.72
CA GLU A 101 0.96 -17.65 7.73
C GLU A 101 0.85 -18.41 9.05
N VAL A 102 0.88 -17.71 10.20
CA VAL A 102 0.68 -18.31 11.53
C VAL A 102 -0.67 -19.04 11.59
N LEU A 103 -1.75 -18.43 11.08
CA LEU A 103 -3.06 -19.09 11.02
C LEU A 103 -3.08 -20.29 10.06
N THR A 104 -2.32 -20.22 8.97
CA THR A 104 -2.21 -21.33 8.01
C THR A 104 -1.43 -22.50 8.61
N GLN A 105 -0.36 -22.22 9.35
CA GLN A 105 0.39 -23.23 10.10
C GLN A 105 -0.47 -23.86 11.22
N LYS A 106 -1.22 -23.05 11.98
CA LYS A 106 -2.20 -23.56 12.95
C LYS A 106 -3.24 -24.47 12.30
N ARG A 107 -3.77 -24.09 11.13
CA ARG A 107 -4.72 -24.93 10.37
C ARG A 107 -4.11 -26.27 9.95
N LYS A 108 -2.86 -26.29 9.49
CA LYS A 108 -2.15 -27.53 9.13
C LYS A 108 -1.93 -28.44 10.34
N ARG A 109 -1.61 -27.88 11.50
CA ARG A 109 -1.44 -28.66 12.75
C ARG A 109 -2.74 -29.26 13.27
N THR A 110 -3.88 -28.62 12.99
CA THR A 110 -5.22 -29.08 13.39
C THR A 110 -5.92 -29.87 12.26
N GLU A 111 -5.19 -30.27 11.22
CA GLU A 111 -5.75 -31.07 10.14
C GLU A 111 -5.89 -32.52 10.61
N SER A 112 -7.13 -32.98 10.75
CA SER A 112 -7.45 -34.38 11.03
C SER A 112 -7.17 -35.24 9.79
N GLU A 113 -6.54 -36.41 9.97
CA GLU A 113 -6.32 -37.39 8.90
C GLU A 113 -7.64 -37.91 8.29
N TYR A 114 -8.73 -37.89 9.07
CA TYR A 114 -10.05 -38.31 8.62
C TYR A 114 -10.87 -37.15 8.06
N SER A 115 -11.58 -37.42 6.96
CA SER A 115 -12.55 -36.50 6.36
C SER A 115 -13.70 -36.20 7.34
N LEU A 116 -14.22 -34.96 7.34
CA LEU A 116 -15.39 -34.58 8.14
C LEU A 116 -16.59 -35.50 7.89
N LEU A 117 -16.77 -35.93 6.64
CA LEU A 117 -17.85 -36.85 6.28
C LEU A 117 -17.71 -38.18 7.06
N ALA A 118 -16.48 -38.70 7.16
CA ALA A 118 -16.20 -39.90 7.92
C ALA A 118 -16.46 -39.67 9.42
N GLY A 119 -16.01 -38.54 9.97
CA GLY A 119 -16.31 -38.16 11.36
C GLY A 119 -17.81 -38.08 11.66
N LEU A 120 -18.61 -37.55 10.74
CA LEU A 120 -20.07 -37.45 10.88
C LEU A 120 -20.74 -38.83 10.79
N PHE A 121 -20.29 -39.71 9.90
CA PHE A 121 -20.76 -41.09 9.85
C PHE A 121 -20.41 -41.87 11.13
N PHE A 122 -19.19 -41.72 11.65
CA PHE A 122 -18.81 -42.35 12.93
C PHE A 122 -19.60 -41.77 14.11
N PHE A 123 -19.93 -40.47 14.09
CA PHE A 123 -20.77 -39.85 15.11
C PHE A 123 -22.20 -40.43 15.08
N ALA A 124 -22.79 -40.52 13.88
CA ALA A 124 -24.11 -41.10 13.70
C ALA A 124 -24.14 -42.59 14.09
N ALA A 125 -23.11 -43.35 13.72
CA ALA A 125 -22.95 -44.74 14.14
C ALA A 125 -22.82 -44.87 15.66
N GLY A 126 -22.03 -44.01 16.31
CA GLY A 126 -21.87 -44.00 17.76
C GLY A 126 -23.17 -43.68 18.49
N LEU A 127 -23.94 -42.70 18.00
CA LEU A 127 -25.29 -42.45 18.52
C LEU A 127 -26.20 -43.66 18.33
N ALA A 128 -26.19 -44.29 17.16
CA ALA A 128 -26.99 -45.49 16.89
C ALA A 128 -26.61 -46.66 17.81
N PHE A 129 -25.32 -46.85 18.13
CA PHE A 129 -24.88 -47.85 19.09
C PHE A 129 -25.33 -47.53 20.52
N VAL A 130 -25.24 -46.28 20.97
CA VAL A 130 -25.73 -45.87 22.30
C VAL A 130 -27.25 -46.06 22.42
N PHE A 131 -28.01 -45.65 21.41
CA PHE A 131 -29.47 -45.87 21.40
C PHE A 131 -29.83 -47.35 21.30
N GLY A 132 -29.07 -48.14 20.52
CA GLY A 132 -29.22 -49.59 20.43
C GLY A 132 -28.96 -50.27 21.77
N ASP A 133 -27.88 -49.91 22.46
CA ASP A 133 -27.54 -50.42 23.79
C ASP A 133 -28.64 -50.10 24.80
N LEU A 134 -29.21 -48.89 24.72
CA LEU A 134 -30.25 -48.43 25.62
C LEU A 134 -31.57 -49.19 25.43
N ILE A 135 -32.01 -49.39 24.18
CA ILE A 135 -33.23 -50.16 23.86
C ILE A 135 -33.06 -51.62 24.28
N ILE A 136 -31.91 -52.22 23.95
CA ILE A 136 -31.60 -53.62 24.28
C ILE A 136 -31.52 -53.80 25.80
N SER A 137 -30.82 -52.90 26.50
CA SER A 137 -30.70 -52.94 27.97
C SER A 137 -32.06 -52.75 28.66
N HIS A 138 -32.91 -51.84 28.15
CA HIS A 138 -34.26 -51.65 28.68
C HIS A 138 -35.12 -52.91 28.52
N GLU A 139 -35.11 -53.52 27.33
CA GLU A 139 -35.86 -54.75 27.04
C GLU A 139 -35.39 -55.88 27.96
N ILE A 140 -34.07 -56.10 28.07
CA ILE A 140 -33.48 -57.17 28.89
C ILE A 140 -33.74 -56.96 30.39
N VAL A 141 -33.64 -55.74 30.92
CA VAL A 141 -33.87 -55.45 32.34
C VAL A 141 -35.34 -55.66 32.73
N ALA A 142 -36.26 -55.30 31.85
CA ALA A 142 -37.69 -55.57 32.05
C ALA A 142 -37.98 -57.08 32.09
N TYR A 143 -37.32 -57.89 31.25
CA TYR A 143 -37.49 -59.35 31.23
C TYR A 143 -36.75 -60.09 32.35
N ALA A 144 -35.51 -59.74 32.67
CA ALA A 144 -34.63 -60.51 33.57
C ALA A 144 -34.79 -60.17 35.06
N LEU A 145 -35.10 -58.92 35.40
CA LEU A 145 -35.24 -58.47 36.79
C LEU A 145 -36.71 -58.38 37.25
N ASN A 146 -37.68 -58.67 36.37
CA ASN A 146 -39.13 -58.61 36.63
C ASN A 146 -39.55 -57.32 37.37
N ILE A 147 -38.90 -56.20 37.05
CA ILE A 147 -39.19 -54.90 37.65
C ILE A 147 -40.46 -54.36 36.98
N ARG A 148 -41.54 -54.29 37.74
CA ARG A 148 -42.88 -53.90 37.24
C ARG A 148 -42.98 -52.41 36.86
N ASN A 149 -41.99 -51.59 37.21
CA ASN A 149 -41.99 -50.14 36.99
C ASN A 149 -41.08 -49.74 35.81
N SER A 150 -41.69 -49.30 34.70
CA SER A 150 -41.01 -48.91 33.46
C SER A 150 -39.94 -47.81 33.68
N ASN A 151 -40.22 -46.85 34.56
CA ASN A 151 -39.31 -45.72 34.79
C ASN A 151 -37.98 -46.13 35.46
N GLU A 152 -38.01 -47.15 36.32
CA GLU A 152 -36.80 -47.69 36.97
C GLU A 152 -35.95 -48.51 36.00
N ALA A 153 -36.59 -49.26 35.10
CA ALA A 153 -35.91 -49.99 34.02
C ALA A 153 -35.21 -49.03 33.04
N TRP A 154 -35.86 -47.90 32.69
CA TRP A 154 -35.23 -46.84 31.87
C TRP A 154 -34.04 -46.19 32.58
N ALA A 155 -34.14 -45.89 33.88
CA ALA A 155 -33.04 -45.30 34.63
C ALA A 155 -31.81 -46.24 34.72
N PHE A 156 -32.04 -47.54 34.91
CA PHE A 156 -30.98 -48.54 34.95
C PHE A 156 -30.35 -48.77 33.55
N ALA A 157 -31.17 -48.82 32.50
CA ALA A 157 -30.68 -48.93 31.12
C ALA A 157 -29.85 -47.70 30.70
N VAL A 158 -30.24 -46.50 31.12
CA VAL A 158 -29.43 -45.28 30.94
C VAL A 158 -28.11 -45.38 31.72
N GLY A 159 -28.13 -45.91 32.95
CA GLY A 159 -26.92 -46.15 33.74
C GLY A 159 -25.93 -47.10 33.06
N LEU A 160 -26.41 -48.19 32.48
CA LEU A 160 -25.61 -49.14 31.68
C LEU A 160 -25.07 -48.50 30.39
N ALA A 161 -25.92 -47.79 29.63
CA ALA A 161 -25.50 -47.10 28.42
C ALA A 161 -24.42 -46.03 28.70
N MET A 162 -24.46 -45.38 29.86
CA MET A 162 -23.44 -44.41 30.29
C MET A 162 -22.07 -45.06 30.61
N ILE A 163 -22.00 -46.38 30.80
CA ILE A 163 -20.71 -47.10 30.92
C ILE A 163 -19.91 -46.98 29.62
N SER A 164 -20.57 -46.94 28.46
CA SER A 164 -19.91 -46.72 27.16
C SER A 164 -19.18 -45.36 27.09
N ILE A 165 -19.79 -44.33 27.68
CA ILE A 165 -19.22 -42.98 27.79
C ILE A 165 -18.07 -42.95 28.81
N LEU A 166 -18.16 -43.76 29.88
CA LEU A 166 -17.11 -43.90 30.88
C LEU A 166 -15.91 -44.73 30.39
N LEU A 167 -16.14 -45.69 29.48
CA LEU A 167 -15.10 -46.50 28.86
C LEU A 167 -14.28 -45.71 27.85
N LYS A 168 -14.83 -44.61 27.31
CA LYS A 168 -14.16 -43.75 26.35
C LYS A 168 -12.86 -43.12 26.89
N PRO A 169 -12.81 -42.46 28.07
CA PRO A 169 -11.56 -42.01 28.67
C PRO A 169 -10.51 -43.12 28.83
N ALA A 170 -10.95 -44.36 29.08
CA ALA A 170 -10.05 -45.51 29.17
C ALA A 170 -9.52 -45.91 27.78
N TYR A 171 -10.39 -45.96 26.76
CA TYR A 171 -10.01 -46.18 25.36
C TYR A 171 -9.04 -45.11 24.84
N ASP A 172 -9.40 -43.83 24.98
CA ASP A 172 -8.62 -42.68 24.52
C ASP A 172 -7.23 -42.68 25.20
N ARG A 173 -7.14 -43.09 26.47
CA ARG A 173 -5.88 -43.09 27.23
C ARG A 173 -5.02 -44.33 27.03
N LEU A 174 -5.60 -45.53 26.90
CA LEU A 174 -4.83 -46.78 26.73
C LEU A 174 -4.46 -47.05 25.27
N ILE A 175 -5.32 -46.67 24.32
CA ILE A 175 -5.25 -47.16 22.93
C ILE A 175 -5.00 -46.01 21.95
N GLU A 176 -5.69 -44.88 22.07
CA GLU A 176 -5.59 -43.78 21.11
C GLU A 176 -4.32 -42.92 21.28
N ARG A 177 -3.97 -42.51 22.51
CA ARG A 177 -2.75 -41.72 22.78
C ARG A 177 -1.44 -42.33 22.24
N PRO A 178 -1.12 -43.62 22.45
CA PRO A 178 0.11 -44.20 21.89
C PRO A 178 0.09 -44.29 20.35
N TYR A 179 -1.10 -44.30 19.72
CA TYR A 179 -1.24 -44.35 18.26
C TYR A 179 -1.10 -42.95 17.60
N VAL A 180 -1.59 -41.91 18.27
CA VAL A 180 -1.56 -40.53 17.74
C VAL A 180 -0.20 -39.85 17.99
N ASP A 181 0.45 -40.13 19.14
CA ASP A 181 1.67 -39.41 19.54
C ASP A 181 2.99 -40.04 19.03
N GLN A 182 3.02 -41.31 18.62
CA GLN A 182 4.26 -41.99 18.18
C GLN A 182 4.11 -42.68 16.82
N HIS A 183 4.77 -42.11 15.80
CA HIS A 183 4.81 -42.62 14.42
C HIS A 183 5.69 -43.89 14.24
N ASN A 184 5.66 -44.83 15.20
CA ASN A 184 6.42 -46.08 15.10
C ASN A 184 5.61 -47.17 14.39
N ALA A 185 6.19 -47.80 13.36
CA ALA A 185 5.53 -48.84 12.57
C ALA A 185 5.06 -50.04 13.41
N ASN A 186 5.76 -50.36 14.51
CA ASN A 186 5.41 -51.48 15.39
C ASN A 186 4.10 -51.24 16.18
N ASP A 187 3.81 -50.02 16.61
CA ASP A 187 2.59 -49.74 17.39
C ASP A 187 1.35 -49.69 16.49
N ARG A 188 1.52 -49.30 15.21
CA ARG A 188 0.48 -49.46 14.18
C ARG A 188 0.10 -50.93 13.99
N THR A 189 1.07 -51.85 13.94
CA THR A 189 0.77 -53.29 13.81
C THR A 189 0.09 -53.89 15.05
N ARG A 190 0.43 -53.43 16.25
CA ARG A 190 -0.24 -53.83 17.50
C ARG A 190 -1.68 -53.35 17.54
N TYR A 191 -1.93 -52.10 17.14
CA TYR A 191 -3.28 -51.56 17.00
C TYR A 191 -4.10 -52.34 15.98
N THR A 192 -3.54 -52.63 14.80
CA THR A 192 -4.24 -53.43 13.78
C THR A 192 -4.56 -54.85 14.28
N ARG A 193 -3.64 -55.50 15.01
CA ARG A 193 -3.89 -56.82 15.61
C ARG A 193 -4.98 -56.75 16.68
N PHE A 194 -4.94 -55.74 17.54
CA PHE A 194 -5.97 -55.53 18.57
C PHE A 194 -7.34 -55.30 17.93
N ALA A 195 -7.43 -54.44 16.92
CA ALA A 195 -8.67 -54.18 16.17
C ALA A 195 -9.19 -55.44 15.47
N LEU A 196 -8.32 -56.29 14.92
CA LEU A 196 -8.69 -57.55 14.27
C LEU A 196 -9.21 -58.57 15.28
N VAL A 197 -8.55 -58.70 16.44
CA VAL A 197 -9.02 -59.57 17.54
C VAL A 197 -10.37 -59.10 18.05
N LEU A 198 -10.53 -57.78 18.27
CA LEU A 198 -11.78 -57.20 18.72
C LEU A 198 -12.91 -57.36 17.69
N GLY A 199 -12.61 -57.18 16.40
CA GLY A 199 -13.57 -57.40 15.30
C GLY A 199 -13.98 -58.86 15.19
N THR A 200 -13.04 -59.80 15.31
CA THR A 200 -13.34 -61.24 15.30
C THR A 200 -14.18 -61.63 16.51
N PHE A 201 -13.83 -61.11 17.69
CA PHE A 201 -14.59 -61.29 18.91
C PHE A 201 -16.02 -60.76 18.74
N ALA A 202 -16.17 -59.53 18.23
CA ALA A 202 -17.47 -58.91 17.96
C ALA A 202 -18.35 -59.78 17.02
N ILE A 203 -17.78 -60.32 15.93
CA ILE A 203 -18.51 -61.19 14.99
C ILE A 203 -19.02 -62.47 15.68
N ILE A 204 -18.15 -63.14 16.46
CA ILE A 204 -18.51 -64.36 17.20
C ILE A 204 -19.66 -64.06 18.15
N THR A 205 -19.56 -62.95 18.88
CA THR A 205 -20.57 -62.56 19.85
C THR A 205 -21.88 -62.11 19.22
N LEU A 206 -21.84 -61.44 18.05
CA LEU A 206 -23.04 -61.11 17.28
C LEU A 206 -23.76 -62.39 16.81
N GLY A 207 -22.99 -63.41 16.42
CA GLY A 207 -23.53 -64.71 16.05
C GLY A 207 -24.23 -65.41 17.22
N ILE A 208 -23.61 -65.42 18.39
CA ILE A 208 -24.19 -65.99 19.63
C ILE A 208 -25.45 -65.23 20.04
N LEU A 209 -25.45 -63.89 19.94
CA LEU A 209 -26.61 -63.06 20.26
C LEU A 209 -27.76 -63.22 19.27
N GLY A 210 -27.44 -63.29 17.96
CA GLY A 210 -28.43 -63.57 16.92
C GLY A 210 -29.13 -64.92 17.16
N TRP A 211 -28.38 -65.92 17.61
CA TRP A 211 -28.91 -67.22 17.97
C TRP A 211 -29.84 -67.16 19.21
N PHE A 212 -29.40 -66.55 20.31
CA PHE A 212 -30.25 -66.44 21.51
C PHE A 212 -31.49 -65.59 21.29
N ARG A 213 -31.40 -64.52 20.49
CA ARG A 213 -32.55 -63.71 20.10
C ARG A 213 -33.54 -64.51 19.24
N TYR A 214 -33.04 -65.32 18.32
CA TYR A 214 -33.88 -66.21 17.53
C TYR A 214 -34.62 -67.21 18.43
N GLU A 215 -33.94 -67.78 19.42
CA GLU A 215 -34.56 -68.73 20.36
C GLU A 215 -35.61 -68.04 21.25
N ALA A 216 -35.32 -66.84 21.77
CA ALA A 216 -36.28 -66.06 22.55
C ALA A 216 -37.54 -65.70 21.74
N TYR A 217 -37.37 -65.21 20.51
CA TYR A 217 -38.49 -64.90 19.61
C TYR A 217 -39.32 -66.14 19.26
N ARG A 218 -38.65 -67.29 19.08
CA ARG A 218 -39.31 -68.57 18.86
C ARG A 218 -40.15 -68.97 20.07
N THR A 219 -39.64 -68.81 21.28
CA THR A 219 -40.38 -69.13 22.51
C THR A 219 -41.58 -68.21 22.75
N ASP A 220 -41.46 -66.92 22.44
CA ASP A 220 -42.59 -65.99 22.58
C ASP A 220 -43.67 -66.23 21.53
N LYS A 221 -43.29 -66.56 20.28
CA LYS A 221 -44.25 -67.01 19.27
C LYS A 221 -44.95 -68.31 19.68
N LEU A 222 -44.24 -69.23 20.33
CA LEU A 222 -44.84 -70.45 20.87
C LEU A 222 -45.84 -70.11 21.99
N LYS A 223 -45.52 -69.19 22.92
CA LYS A 223 -46.44 -68.72 23.96
C LYS A 223 -47.67 -68.01 23.39
N GLU A 224 -47.51 -67.13 22.42
CA GLU A 224 -48.65 -66.47 21.75
C GLU A 224 -49.53 -67.46 20.98
N ALA A 225 -48.91 -68.43 20.29
CA ALA A 225 -49.64 -69.49 19.60
C ALA A 225 -50.39 -70.38 20.60
N LEU A 226 -49.78 -70.70 21.74
CA LEU A 226 -50.42 -71.48 22.81
C LEU A 226 -51.56 -70.70 23.47
N ASN A 227 -51.37 -69.42 23.78
CA ASN A 227 -52.44 -68.58 24.33
C ASN A 227 -53.61 -68.42 23.35
N LYS A 228 -53.33 -68.28 22.05
CA LYS A 228 -54.38 -68.27 21.00
C LYS A 228 -55.06 -69.63 20.87
N ALA A 229 -54.31 -70.73 20.97
CA ALA A 229 -54.87 -72.08 20.95
C ALA A 229 -55.74 -72.36 22.18
N VAL A 230 -55.29 -71.97 23.38
CA VAL A 230 -56.07 -72.07 24.64
C VAL A 230 -57.33 -71.21 24.55
N LYS A 231 -57.23 -69.98 24.03
CA LYS A 231 -58.41 -69.11 23.84
C LYS A 231 -59.40 -69.68 22.81
N ASN A 232 -58.92 -70.26 21.70
CA ASN A 232 -59.77 -70.95 20.73
C ASN A 232 -60.37 -72.25 21.30
N LEU A 233 -59.64 -72.99 22.13
CA LEU A 233 -60.15 -74.19 22.80
C LEU A 233 -61.16 -73.86 23.89
N GLN A 234 -60.98 -72.75 24.63
CA GLN A 234 -61.99 -72.23 25.55
C GLN A 234 -63.25 -71.79 24.81
N LEU A 235 -63.10 -71.10 23.66
CA LEU A 235 -64.23 -70.70 22.82
C LEU A 235 -64.99 -71.91 22.24
N ASN A 236 -64.28 -72.98 21.84
CA ASN A 236 -64.89 -74.24 21.41
C ASN A 236 -65.47 -75.07 22.57
N ALA A 237 -65.01 -74.86 23.81
CA ALA A 237 -65.52 -75.52 25.00
C ALA A 237 -66.70 -74.79 25.67
N THR A 238 -67.00 -73.55 25.27
CA THR A 238 -68.27 -72.89 25.55
C THR A 238 -69.32 -73.37 24.56
N PRO A 239 -70.32 -74.18 24.97
CA PRO A 239 -71.35 -74.63 24.05
C PRO A 239 -72.23 -73.45 23.62
N LEU A 240 -72.44 -73.28 22.32
CA LEU A 240 -73.47 -72.37 21.81
C LEU A 240 -74.90 -72.95 21.93
N ASP A 241 -75.08 -74.13 22.56
CA ASP A 241 -76.38 -74.79 22.72
C ASP A 241 -76.56 -75.40 24.14
N PRO A 242 -77.66 -75.09 24.86
CA PRO A 242 -77.83 -75.41 26.28
C PRO A 242 -78.30 -76.84 26.60
N THR A 243 -78.15 -77.83 25.71
CA THR A 243 -78.68 -79.20 25.92
C THR A 243 -77.70 -80.35 25.73
N THR A 244 -76.42 -80.09 25.45
CA THR A 244 -75.39 -81.15 25.44
C THR A 244 -74.38 -80.95 26.55
N ALA A 245 -74.64 -81.57 27.71
CA ALA A 245 -73.70 -81.62 28.81
C ALA A 245 -72.50 -82.49 28.43
N ILE A 246 -71.34 -81.86 28.26
CA ILE A 246 -70.06 -82.54 28.13
C ILE A 246 -69.74 -83.21 29.47
N SER A 247 -69.37 -84.49 29.44
CA SER A 247 -69.07 -85.24 30.67
C SER A 247 -67.85 -84.63 31.41
N PRO A 248 -67.91 -84.48 32.75
CA PRO A 248 -66.88 -83.80 33.55
C PRO A 248 -65.48 -84.45 33.48
N GLN A 249 -65.39 -85.71 33.03
CA GLN A 249 -64.13 -86.43 32.87
C GLN A 249 -63.30 -85.95 31.67
N GLN A 250 -63.93 -85.58 30.55
CA GLN A 250 -63.20 -85.08 29.37
C GLN A 250 -62.63 -83.67 29.59
N GLN A 251 -63.34 -82.85 30.36
CA GLN A 251 -62.93 -81.50 30.73
C GLN A 251 -61.71 -81.52 31.67
N GLN A 252 -61.62 -82.50 32.57
CA GLN A 252 -60.47 -82.69 33.45
C GLN A 252 -59.22 -83.18 32.70
N VAL A 253 -59.36 -84.12 31.75
CA VAL A 253 -58.22 -84.61 30.95
C VAL A 253 -57.67 -83.51 30.01
N LEU A 254 -58.55 -82.66 29.46
CA LEU A 254 -58.12 -81.50 28.68
C LEU A 254 -57.42 -80.46 29.55
N MET A 255 -57.93 -80.19 30.75
CA MET A 255 -57.30 -79.24 31.67
C MET A 255 -55.92 -79.73 32.13
N GLN A 256 -55.77 -81.03 32.41
CA GLN A 256 -54.46 -81.62 32.73
C GLN A 256 -53.46 -81.54 31.56
N ARG A 257 -53.91 -81.68 30.30
CA ARG A 257 -53.02 -81.51 29.13
C ARG A 257 -52.61 -80.04 28.93
N ILE A 258 -53.52 -79.10 29.16
CA ILE A 258 -53.23 -77.66 29.12
C ILE A 258 -52.24 -77.30 30.23
N GLU A 259 -52.46 -77.81 31.45
CA GLU A 259 -51.60 -77.58 32.60
C GLU A 259 -50.20 -78.20 32.41
N GLN A 260 -50.10 -79.40 31.83
CA GLN A 260 -48.82 -80.02 31.47
C GLN A 260 -48.06 -79.27 30.37
N GLN A 261 -48.76 -78.71 29.38
CA GLN A 261 -48.11 -77.93 28.32
C GLN A 261 -47.69 -76.53 28.82
N LEU A 262 -48.47 -75.92 29.70
CA LEU A 262 -48.09 -74.69 30.42
C LEU A 262 -46.87 -74.93 31.30
N GLN A 263 -46.85 -76.02 32.09
CA GLN A 263 -45.69 -76.39 32.92
C GLN A 263 -44.43 -76.64 32.09
N LYS A 264 -44.52 -77.33 30.94
CA LYS A 264 -43.37 -77.50 30.04
C LYS A 264 -42.88 -76.18 29.44
N SER A 265 -43.80 -75.25 29.17
CA SER A 265 -43.42 -73.91 28.70
C SER A 265 -42.78 -73.07 29.81
N ASP A 266 -43.24 -73.19 31.06
CA ASP A 266 -42.67 -72.51 32.22
C ASP A 266 -41.32 -73.11 32.63
N GLU A 267 -41.13 -74.43 32.51
CA GLU A 267 -39.83 -75.09 32.71
C GLU A 267 -38.79 -74.68 31.64
N LEU A 268 -39.19 -74.59 30.36
CA LEU A 268 -38.30 -74.05 29.32
C LEU A 268 -37.98 -72.57 29.56
N ASN A 269 -38.97 -71.79 29.99
CA ASN A 269 -38.79 -70.37 30.29
C ASN A 269 -37.85 -70.15 31.49
N LEU A 270 -38.01 -70.95 32.56
CA LEU A 270 -37.08 -70.98 33.70
C LEU A 270 -35.70 -71.47 33.28
N GLY A 271 -35.60 -72.47 32.39
CA GLY A 271 -34.34 -73.00 31.88
C GLY A 271 -33.58 -72.02 30.99
N LEU A 272 -34.28 -71.19 30.21
CA LEU A 272 -33.68 -70.16 29.35
C LEU A 272 -33.34 -68.89 30.12
N VAL A 273 -34.20 -68.45 31.06
CA VAL A 273 -33.99 -67.23 31.86
C VAL A 273 -32.97 -67.44 32.98
N ASN A 274 -32.92 -68.63 33.60
CA ASN A 274 -31.91 -68.96 34.63
C ASN A 274 -30.65 -69.64 34.06
N SER A 275 -30.53 -69.81 32.74
CA SER A 275 -29.29 -70.33 32.15
C SER A 275 -28.18 -69.31 32.36
N PRO A 276 -27.07 -69.69 33.03
CA PRO A 276 -25.90 -68.81 33.17
C PRO A 276 -25.38 -68.28 31.83
N TRP A 277 -25.61 -69.02 30.75
CA TRP A 277 -25.22 -68.64 29.39
C TRP A 277 -26.07 -67.52 28.79
N ALA A 278 -27.36 -67.43 29.14
CA ALA A 278 -28.23 -66.35 28.69
C ALA A 278 -27.79 -65.03 29.34
N LEU A 279 -27.64 -65.02 30.67
CA LEU A 279 -27.10 -63.88 31.43
C LEU A 279 -25.72 -63.45 30.94
N LEU A 280 -24.82 -64.41 30.67
CA LEU A 280 -23.50 -64.11 30.13
C LEU A 280 -23.59 -63.50 28.73
N SER A 281 -24.44 -64.02 27.85
CA SER A 281 -24.64 -63.44 26.51
C SER A 281 -25.19 -62.00 26.58
N PHE A 282 -26.06 -61.70 27.54
CA PHE A 282 -26.64 -60.38 27.73
C PHE A 282 -25.61 -59.37 28.21
N VAL A 283 -24.84 -59.73 29.24
CA VAL A 283 -23.74 -58.88 29.73
C VAL A 283 -22.70 -58.66 28.63
N LEU A 284 -22.38 -59.71 27.86
CA LEU A 284 -21.44 -59.61 26.74
C LEU A 284 -21.95 -58.67 25.65
N SER A 285 -23.25 -58.72 25.32
CA SER A 285 -23.90 -57.81 24.35
C SER A 285 -23.80 -56.36 24.77
N GLY A 286 -24.14 -56.04 26.02
CA GLY A 286 -24.05 -54.68 26.54
C GLY A 286 -22.61 -54.17 26.52
N VAL A 287 -21.66 -55.00 26.93
CA VAL A 287 -20.22 -54.65 26.87
C VAL A 287 -19.76 -54.39 25.43
N LEU A 288 -20.21 -55.17 24.45
CA LEU A 288 -19.84 -55.00 23.04
C LEU A 288 -20.47 -53.76 22.41
N PHE A 289 -21.75 -53.51 22.66
CA PHE A 289 -22.43 -52.31 22.21
C PHE A 289 -21.78 -51.06 22.82
N ALA A 290 -21.44 -51.12 24.12
CA ALA A 290 -20.72 -50.06 24.79
C ALA A 290 -19.33 -49.82 24.20
N LEU A 291 -18.58 -50.88 23.90
CA LEU A 291 -17.25 -50.79 23.32
C LEU A 291 -17.30 -50.27 21.86
N ALA A 292 -18.25 -50.74 21.05
CA ALA A 292 -18.48 -50.24 19.69
C ALA A 292 -18.91 -48.77 19.68
N GLY A 293 -19.79 -48.36 20.60
CA GLY A 293 -20.17 -46.96 20.82
C GLY A 293 -18.99 -46.09 21.24
N ALA A 294 -18.15 -46.59 22.16
CA ALA A 294 -16.96 -45.89 22.62
C ALA A 294 -15.92 -45.68 21.50
N VAL A 295 -15.65 -46.70 20.68
CA VAL A 295 -14.70 -46.62 19.56
C VAL A 295 -15.22 -45.66 18.48
N SER A 296 -16.49 -45.75 18.11
CA SER A 296 -17.08 -44.88 17.07
C SER A 296 -17.16 -43.42 17.53
N LEU A 297 -17.57 -43.13 18.77
CA LEU A 297 -17.50 -41.78 19.34
C LEU A 297 -16.06 -41.32 19.58
N GLY A 298 -15.15 -42.24 19.90
CA GLY A 298 -13.70 -42.01 20.03
C GLY A 298 -13.13 -41.44 18.74
N MET A 299 -13.43 -42.04 17.60
CA MET A 299 -12.99 -41.53 16.30
C MET A 299 -13.75 -40.27 15.85
N ALA A 300 -15.02 -40.13 16.22
CA ALA A 300 -15.85 -39.01 15.74
C ALA A 300 -15.55 -37.66 16.41
N LEU A 301 -15.39 -37.62 17.74
CA LEU A 301 -15.26 -36.35 18.48
C LEU A 301 -13.97 -35.55 18.16
N PRO A 302 -12.79 -36.16 18.00
CA PRO A 302 -11.57 -35.45 17.61
C PRO A 302 -11.72 -34.79 16.23
N VAL A 303 -12.31 -35.49 15.25
CA VAL A 303 -12.56 -34.95 13.90
C VAL A 303 -13.54 -33.78 13.94
N LEU A 304 -14.63 -33.93 14.70
CA LEU A 304 -15.67 -32.92 14.81
C LEU A 304 -15.18 -31.66 15.56
N SER A 305 -14.43 -31.85 16.65
CA SER A 305 -13.85 -30.74 17.43
C SER A 305 -12.79 -29.98 16.63
N ALA A 306 -11.88 -30.67 15.93
CA ALA A 306 -10.90 -30.05 15.05
C ALA A 306 -11.57 -29.21 13.95
N PHE A 307 -12.64 -29.73 13.33
CA PHE A 307 -13.40 -28.98 12.34
C PHE A 307 -14.14 -27.79 12.95
N TRP A 308 -14.77 -27.96 14.13
CA TRP A 308 -15.44 -26.88 14.85
C TRP A 308 -14.48 -25.73 15.18
N PHE A 309 -13.29 -26.05 15.71
CA PHE A 309 -12.26 -25.04 15.96
C PHE A 309 -11.79 -24.34 14.67
N ARG A 310 -11.59 -25.10 13.59
CA ARG A 310 -11.21 -24.55 12.27
C ARG A 310 -12.27 -23.60 11.71
N TRP A 311 -13.54 -24.01 11.75
CA TRP A 311 -14.65 -23.24 11.21
C TRP A 311 -15.01 -22.03 12.07
N LEU A 312 -14.97 -22.14 13.39
CA LEU A 312 -15.37 -21.06 14.29
C LEU A 312 -14.25 -20.01 14.52
N GLN A 313 -13.00 -20.45 14.66
CA GLN A 313 -11.90 -19.56 15.06
C GLN A 313 -10.97 -19.18 13.91
N ILE A 314 -10.57 -20.14 13.08
CA ILE A 314 -9.50 -19.93 12.09
C ILE A 314 -10.06 -19.29 10.81
N ASP A 315 -11.09 -19.88 10.22
CA ASP A 315 -11.60 -19.44 8.92
C ASP A 315 -12.22 -18.02 8.94
N PRO A 316 -12.98 -17.59 9.97
CA PRO A 316 -13.51 -16.23 10.06
C PRO A 316 -12.42 -15.17 10.28
N ARG A 317 -11.38 -15.50 11.05
CA ARG A 317 -10.21 -14.62 11.22
C ARG A 317 -9.46 -14.48 9.90
N ARG A 318 -9.18 -15.60 9.23
CA ARG A 318 -8.47 -15.63 7.95
C ARG A 318 -9.22 -14.85 6.86
N TRP A 319 -10.55 -14.94 6.84
CA TRP A 319 -11.37 -14.16 5.93
C TRP A 319 -11.33 -12.65 6.23
N ARG A 320 -11.37 -12.26 7.51
CA ARG A 320 -11.20 -10.86 7.93
C ARG A 320 -9.83 -10.31 7.50
N LEU A 321 -8.75 -11.07 7.72
CA LEU A 321 -7.40 -10.68 7.32
C LEU A 321 -7.27 -10.57 5.80
N ARG A 322 -7.82 -11.53 5.04
CA ARG A 322 -7.85 -11.45 3.55
C ARG A 322 -8.55 -10.18 3.05
N ARG A 323 -9.67 -9.78 3.67
CA ARG A 323 -10.36 -8.53 3.32
C ARG A 323 -9.52 -7.30 3.62
N ARG A 324 -8.87 -7.26 4.79
CA ARG A 324 -7.95 -6.17 5.15
C ARG A 324 -6.77 -6.09 4.18
N ARG A 325 -6.12 -7.22 3.91
CA ARG A 325 -5.04 -7.33 2.94
C ARG A 325 -5.44 -6.81 1.55
N LYS A 326 -6.63 -7.15 1.07
CA LYS A 326 -7.13 -6.64 -0.23
C LYS A 326 -7.25 -5.12 -0.25
N LYS A 327 -7.72 -4.51 0.85
CA LYS A 327 -7.79 -3.04 0.98
C LYS A 327 -6.39 -2.41 1.01
N ILE A 328 -5.47 -2.97 1.79
CA ILE A 328 -4.09 -2.46 1.87
C ILE A 328 -3.40 -2.58 0.51
N MET A 329 -3.56 -3.69 -0.21
CA MET A 329 -2.99 -3.85 -1.56
C MET A 329 -3.54 -2.81 -2.54
N ALA A 330 -4.84 -2.49 -2.48
CA ALA A 330 -5.40 -1.44 -3.32
C ALA A 330 -4.84 -0.05 -2.98
N ASN A 331 -4.71 0.27 -1.69
CA ASN A 331 -4.12 1.53 -1.24
C ASN A 331 -2.63 1.62 -1.59
N LEU A 332 -1.91 0.51 -1.49
CA LEU A 332 -0.50 0.40 -1.83
C LEU A 332 -0.29 0.66 -3.33
N GLN A 333 -1.12 0.09 -4.21
CA GLN A 333 -1.06 0.38 -5.65
C GLN A 333 -1.29 1.87 -5.96
N ILE A 334 -2.21 2.51 -5.25
CA ILE A 334 -2.46 3.96 -5.41
C ILE A 334 -1.23 4.75 -4.94
N ALA A 335 -0.68 4.42 -3.77
CA ALA A 335 0.49 5.09 -3.21
C ALA A 335 1.77 4.88 -4.05
N GLU A 336 1.96 3.68 -4.64
CA GLU A 336 3.06 3.40 -5.57
C GLU A 336 2.92 4.22 -6.87
N LYS A 337 1.69 4.37 -7.38
CA LYS A 337 1.43 5.20 -8.56
C LYS A 337 1.71 6.68 -8.25
N GLU A 338 1.25 7.18 -7.11
CA GLU A 338 1.53 8.54 -6.66
C GLU A 338 3.04 8.78 -6.48
N LEU A 339 3.75 7.83 -5.87
CA LEU A 339 5.20 7.90 -5.74
C LEU A 339 5.89 7.96 -7.11
N ALA A 340 5.47 7.10 -8.05
CA ALA A 340 6.02 7.11 -9.40
C ALA A 340 5.79 8.46 -10.09
N GLU A 341 4.57 9.00 -10.04
CA GLU A 341 4.23 10.32 -10.60
C GLU A 341 5.12 11.42 -9.99
N GLU A 342 5.21 11.48 -8.66
CA GLU A 342 6.01 12.49 -7.96
C GLU A 342 7.52 12.34 -8.25
N THR A 343 8.04 11.12 -8.38
CA THR A 343 9.44 10.90 -8.79
C THR A 343 9.71 11.34 -10.21
N THR A 344 8.79 11.07 -11.16
CA THR A 344 8.95 11.54 -12.54
C THR A 344 8.94 13.06 -12.63
N GLN A 345 8.09 13.74 -11.87
CA GLN A 345 8.06 15.20 -11.82
C GLN A 345 9.34 15.78 -11.21
N LYS A 346 9.86 15.15 -10.15
CA LYS A 346 11.15 15.51 -9.58
C LYS A 346 12.27 15.41 -10.63
N ASP A 347 12.33 14.30 -11.36
CA ASP A 347 13.39 14.07 -12.36
C ASP A 347 13.28 15.05 -13.54
N ILE A 348 12.05 15.39 -13.97
CA ILE A 348 11.81 16.43 -14.98
C ILE A 348 12.34 17.78 -14.50
N LEU A 349 12.05 18.17 -13.26
CA LEU A 349 12.51 19.43 -12.68
C LEU A 349 14.03 19.47 -12.47
N GLU A 350 14.67 18.34 -12.12
CA GLU A 350 16.13 18.24 -12.07
C GLU A 350 16.75 18.48 -13.46
N HIS A 351 16.14 17.90 -14.50
CA HIS A 351 16.57 18.13 -15.88
C HIS A 351 16.33 19.57 -16.34
N GLU A 352 15.17 20.16 -16.03
CA GLU A 352 14.90 21.58 -16.33
C GLU A 352 15.92 22.51 -15.66
N LEU A 353 16.29 22.22 -14.40
CA LEU A 353 17.30 23.00 -13.69
C LEU A 353 18.70 22.89 -14.33
N ALA A 354 19.02 21.74 -14.92
CA ALA A 354 20.28 21.52 -15.64
C ALA A 354 20.32 22.21 -17.01
N LEU A 355 19.17 22.46 -17.64
CA LEU A 355 19.08 23.19 -18.91
C LEU A 355 19.23 24.72 -18.74
N ILE A 356 18.99 25.25 -17.53
CA ILE A 356 19.15 26.68 -17.26
C ILE A 356 20.65 27.04 -17.31
N PRO A 357 21.05 28.10 -18.04
CA PRO A 357 22.45 28.48 -18.18
C PRO A 357 23.10 28.75 -16.83
N GLU A 358 24.37 28.35 -16.73
CA GLU A 358 25.11 28.46 -15.49
C GLU A 358 25.44 29.92 -15.19
N LEU A 359 25.01 30.39 -14.00
CA LEU A 359 25.17 31.78 -13.58
C LEU A 359 26.64 32.23 -13.53
N GLU A 360 27.58 31.30 -13.29
CA GLU A 360 29.02 31.55 -13.30
C GLU A 360 29.50 31.98 -14.69
N VAL A 361 29.04 31.30 -15.74
CA VAL A 361 29.40 31.56 -17.14
C VAL A 361 28.89 32.94 -17.56
N LEU A 362 27.61 33.23 -17.30
CA LEU A 362 27.01 34.55 -17.61
C LEU A 362 27.72 35.70 -16.86
N ARG A 363 28.12 35.49 -15.60
CA ARG A 363 28.89 36.49 -14.83
C ARG A 363 30.29 36.70 -15.39
N ALA A 364 30.97 35.64 -15.80
CA ALA A 364 32.29 35.71 -16.40
C ALA A 364 32.24 36.47 -17.73
N GLU A 365 31.26 36.15 -18.58
CA GLU A 365 31.05 36.82 -19.87
C GLU A 365 30.75 38.32 -19.69
N LYS A 366 29.85 38.67 -18.76
CA LYS A 366 29.58 40.08 -18.40
C LYS A 366 30.85 40.80 -17.93
N LYS A 367 31.68 40.16 -17.10
CA LYS A 367 32.92 40.77 -16.60
C LYS A 367 33.89 41.02 -17.74
N GLN A 368 34.02 40.08 -18.67
CA GLN A 368 34.86 40.21 -19.85
C GLN A 368 34.40 41.36 -20.75
N LEU A 369 33.09 41.45 -21.02
CA LEU A 369 32.52 42.54 -21.83
C LEU A 369 32.67 43.92 -21.19
N ARG A 370 32.62 44.02 -19.85
CA ARG A 370 32.92 45.28 -19.15
C ARG A 370 34.37 45.70 -19.31
N VAL A 371 35.30 44.76 -19.21
CA VAL A 371 36.73 45.04 -19.45
C VAL A 371 36.95 45.48 -20.90
N ASP A 372 36.32 44.81 -21.87
CA ASP A 372 36.38 45.20 -23.28
C ASP A 372 35.80 46.60 -23.51
N LEU A 373 34.70 46.94 -22.83
CA LEU A 373 34.08 48.26 -22.91
C LEU A 373 35.00 49.34 -22.33
N ASP A 374 35.62 49.09 -21.18
CA ASP A 374 36.55 50.04 -20.55
C ASP A 374 37.76 50.28 -21.47
N ASN A 375 38.31 49.23 -22.06
CA ASN A 375 39.39 49.33 -23.06
C ASN A 375 38.94 50.16 -24.28
N LEU A 376 37.73 49.92 -24.80
CA LEU A 376 37.19 50.69 -25.92
C LEU A 376 37.00 52.17 -25.58
N ILE A 377 36.54 52.49 -24.36
CA ILE A 377 36.39 53.87 -23.89
C ILE A 377 37.75 54.56 -23.81
N GLU A 378 38.77 53.87 -23.28
CA GLU A 378 40.14 54.40 -23.26
C GLU A 378 40.68 54.64 -24.67
N THR A 379 40.54 53.68 -25.59
CA THR A 379 40.96 53.87 -26.99
C THR A 379 40.20 55.00 -27.68
N THR A 380 38.92 55.19 -27.36
CA THR A 380 38.11 56.31 -27.90
C THR A 380 38.63 57.65 -27.43
N ARG A 381 39.06 57.76 -26.16
CA ARG A 381 39.67 58.99 -25.65
C ARG A 381 40.97 59.33 -26.37
N LEU A 382 41.81 58.32 -26.63
CA LEU A 382 43.03 58.49 -27.41
C LEU A 382 42.70 58.91 -28.84
N ALA A 383 41.81 58.19 -29.53
CA ALA A 383 41.37 58.50 -30.89
C ALA A 383 40.68 59.87 -31.01
N GLN A 384 39.94 60.30 -29.99
CA GLN A 384 39.35 61.65 -29.94
C GLN A 384 40.44 62.71 -29.84
N THR A 385 41.46 62.46 -29.02
CA THR A 385 42.60 63.37 -28.87
C THR A 385 43.37 63.45 -30.18
N ASP A 386 43.63 62.31 -30.83
CA ASP A 386 44.27 62.23 -32.15
C ASP A 386 43.45 62.93 -33.24
N SER A 387 42.13 62.73 -33.26
CA SER A 387 41.23 63.43 -34.18
C SER A 387 41.27 64.94 -33.99
N ARG A 388 41.24 65.42 -32.73
CA ARG A 388 41.34 66.86 -32.42
C ARG A 388 42.69 67.44 -32.82
N ILE A 389 43.78 66.73 -32.53
CA ILE A 389 45.14 67.12 -32.95
C ILE A 389 45.22 67.20 -34.48
N ALA A 390 44.68 66.19 -35.17
CA ALA A 390 44.69 66.16 -36.63
C ALA A 390 43.78 67.23 -37.24
N ALA A 391 42.63 67.54 -36.63
CA ALA A 391 41.72 68.61 -37.04
C ALA A 391 42.40 69.99 -36.93
N PHE A 392 43.10 70.20 -35.80
CA PHE A 392 43.91 71.38 -35.57
C PHE A 392 45.01 71.47 -36.63
N ASN A 393 45.75 70.38 -36.88
CA ASN A 393 46.83 70.35 -37.86
C ASN A 393 46.34 70.55 -39.31
N ASP A 394 45.16 70.03 -39.69
CA ASP A 394 44.57 70.27 -41.01
C ASP A 394 44.18 71.74 -41.18
N GLY A 395 43.46 72.29 -40.18
CA GLY A 395 43.12 73.71 -40.16
C GLY A 395 44.37 74.57 -40.32
N TYR A 396 45.39 74.26 -39.53
CA TYR A 396 46.71 74.88 -39.58
C TYR A 396 47.30 74.89 -40.99
N SER A 397 47.36 73.74 -41.66
CA SER A 397 47.90 73.64 -43.03
C SER A 397 47.13 74.48 -44.04
N LYS A 398 45.80 74.53 -43.95
CA LYS A 398 44.98 75.36 -44.84
C LYS A 398 45.14 76.85 -44.57
N GLY A 399 45.36 77.22 -43.31
CA GLY A 399 45.67 78.60 -42.93
C GLY A 399 47.02 79.07 -43.46
N GLU A 400 48.03 78.21 -43.39
CA GLU A 400 49.36 78.45 -43.97
C GLU A 400 49.27 78.65 -45.50
N ILE A 401 48.58 77.76 -46.21
CA ILE A 401 48.35 77.88 -47.66
C ILE A 401 47.59 79.19 -47.98
N ALA A 402 46.57 79.53 -47.19
CA ALA A 402 45.82 80.76 -47.36
C ALA A 402 46.69 82.01 -47.16
N ARG A 403 47.63 81.97 -46.21
CA ARG A 403 48.61 83.04 -45.97
C ARG A 403 49.56 83.20 -47.16
N GLU A 404 50.05 82.11 -47.74
CA GLU A 404 50.94 82.14 -48.92
C GLU A 404 50.25 82.70 -50.18
N LEU A 405 48.92 82.55 -50.28
CA LEU A 405 48.11 83.02 -51.41
C LEU A 405 47.59 84.46 -51.24
N MET A 406 47.62 85.04 -50.04
CA MET A 406 47.10 86.38 -49.76
C MET A 406 48.11 87.47 -50.12
N ASN A 407 47.61 88.57 -50.70
CA ASN A 407 48.41 89.78 -50.92
C ASN A 407 48.60 90.58 -49.61
N GLU A 408 49.64 91.41 -49.52
CA GLU A 408 50.01 92.17 -48.31
C GLU A 408 48.84 93.06 -47.78
N GLU A 409 48.00 93.60 -48.68
CA GLU A 409 46.79 94.35 -48.34
C GLU A 409 45.65 93.47 -47.79
N GLU A 410 45.53 92.23 -48.25
CA GLU A 410 44.50 91.28 -47.79
C GLU A 410 44.87 90.70 -46.42
N PHE A 411 46.16 90.45 -46.19
CA PHE A 411 46.68 89.99 -44.90
C PHE A 411 46.51 91.05 -43.80
N THR A 412 46.75 92.32 -44.13
CA THR A 412 46.54 93.43 -43.18
C THR A 412 45.06 93.64 -42.86
N GLN A 413 44.16 93.47 -43.84
CA GLN A 413 42.71 93.46 -43.59
C GLN A 413 42.27 92.28 -42.70
N PHE A 414 42.78 91.07 -42.95
CA PHE A 414 42.51 89.89 -42.11
C PHE A 414 42.97 90.13 -40.66
N LYS A 415 44.21 90.59 -40.47
CA LYS A 415 44.78 90.91 -39.16
C LYS A 415 43.98 91.97 -38.41
N ASN A 416 43.56 93.03 -39.10
CA ASN A 416 42.75 94.10 -38.52
C ASN A 416 41.32 93.66 -38.20
N GLY A 417 40.73 92.76 -39.00
CA GLY A 417 39.41 92.16 -38.76
C GLY A 417 39.41 91.18 -37.58
N PHE A 418 40.50 90.43 -37.40
CA PHE A 418 40.64 89.45 -36.32
C PHE A 418 40.97 90.11 -34.97
N MET A 419 41.76 91.19 -34.99
CA MET A 419 42.12 91.98 -33.80
C MET A 419 41.10 93.07 -33.44
N ASN A 420 40.00 93.19 -34.19
CA ASN A 420 38.98 94.17 -33.91
C ASN A 420 38.24 93.82 -32.60
N THR A 421 38.13 94.80 -31.69
CA THR A 421 37.64 94.61 -30.31
C THR A 421 36.24 94.00 -30.23
N HIS A 422 35.41 94.21 -31.24
CA HIS A 422 34.07 93.62 -31.34
C HIS A 422 34.11 92.09 -31.61
N ASN A 423 35.03 91.62 -32.45
CA ASN A 423 35.20 90.20 -32.76
C ASN A 423 35.88 89.44 -31.61
N LEU A 424 36.85 90.06 -30.92
CA LEU A 424 37.44 89.50 -29.70
C LEU A 424 36.40 89.30 -28.59
N ALA A 425 35.45 90.23 -28.43
CA ALA A 425 34.37 90.13 -27.46
C ALA A 425 33.36 89.01 -27.80
N VAL A 426 33.00 88.83 -29.07
CA VAL A 426 32.12 87.74 -29.55
C VAL A 426 32.81 86.37 -29.47
N LYS A 427 34.13 86.32 -29.69
CA LYS A 427 34.93 85.10 -29.54
C LYS A 427 35.13 84.72 -28.07
N ALA A 428 35.28 85.70 -27.18
CA ALA A 428 35.34 85.48 -25.74
C ALA A 428 33.99 84.99 -25.17
N SER A 429 32.86 85.53 -25.64
CA SER A 429 31.53 85.08 -25.18
C SER A 429 31.16 83.68 -25.68
N SER A 430 31.59 83.29 -26.88
CA SER A 430 31.38 81.93 -27.43
C SER A 430 32.34 80.88 -26.85
N ALA A 431 33.53 81.27 -26.38
CA ALA A 431 34.44 80.38 -25.66
C ALA A 431 33.95 80.07 -24.23
N THR A 432 33.31 81.03 -23.55
CA THR A 432 32.72 80.80 -22.22
C THR A 432 31.54 79.84 -22.22
N ASP A 433 30.77 79.78 -23.32
CA ASP A 433 29.59 78.91 -23.43
C ASP A 433 29.93 77.42 -23.70
N ARG A 434 31.16 77.11 -24.13
CA ARG A 434 31.58 75.73 -24.49
C ARG A 434 32.36 74.99 -23.38
N SER A 435 32.61 75.62 -22.24
CA SER A 435 33.15 74.95 -21.04
C SER A 435 32.07 74.29 -20.16
N VAL A 436 30.80 74.34 -20.56
CA VAL A 436 29.68 73.68 -19.86
C VAL A 436 28.98 72.71 -20.81
N GLY A 437 29.74 71.78 -21.35
CA GLY A 437 29.26 70.61 -22.07
C GLY A 437 29.07 69.40 -21.15
N SER A 438 28.31 69.53 -20.08
CA SER A 438 27.75 68.40 -19.34
C SER A 438 26.45 68.81 -18.65
N ASN A 439 25.34 68.32 -19.19
CA ASN A 439 24.02 68.23 -18.56
C ASN A 439 23.41 69.52 -17.99
N ALA A 440 22.90 70.38 -18.87
CA ALA A 440 21.91 71.38 -18.47
C ALA A 440 20.82 71.54 -19.52
N LYS A 441 19.85 70.61 -19.53
CA LYS A 441 18.42 70.85 -19.84
C LYS A 441 17.58 69.57 -19.66
N ARG A 442 17.24 69.28 -18.41
CA ARG A 442 15.92 68.77 -17.99
C ARG A 442 15.71 69.23 -16.54
N GLN A 443 15.20 70.45 -16.38
CA GLN A 443 14.53 70.82 -15.14
C GLN A 443 13.25 70.00 -15.04
N SER A 444 13.29 68.92 -14.27
CA SER A 444 12.13 68.46 -13.52
C SER A 444 12.51 68.52 -12.03
N ASN A 445 11.70 69.26 -11.27
CA ASN A 445 11.79 69.35 -9.82
C ASN A 445 11.51 67.97 -9.19
N ALA A 446 12.54 67.11 -9.11
CA ALA A 446 12.50 65.90 -8.32
C ALA A 446 13.26 66.14 -7.01
N LEU A 447 12.52 66.27 -5.91
CA LEU A 447 13.05 66.25 -4.54
C LEU A 447 13.94 65.01 -4.33
N ARG A 448 15.06 65.17 -3.60
CA ARG A 448 15.96 64.04 -3.29
C ARG A 448 15.20 62.96 -2.48
N PRO A 449 15.57 61.67 -2.56
CA PRO A 449 14.79 60.57 -1.97
C PRO A 449 14.46 60.75 -0.48
N HIS A 450 15.38 61.27 0.32
CA HIS A 450 15.12 61.56 1.75
C HIS A 450 14.19 62.75 1.98
N GLN A 451 14.13 63.71 1.05
CA GLN A 451 13.21 64.84 1.09
C GLN A 451 11.80 64.42 0.64
N GLN A 452 11.68 63.43 -0.26
CA GLN A 452 10.40 62.81 -0.60
C GLN A 452 9.81 62.02 0.57
N ILE A 453 10.64 61.27 1.30
CA ILE A 453 10.20 60.56 2.53
C ILE A 453 9.74 61.56 3.59
N ARG A 454 10.48 62.66 3.81
CA ARG A 454 10.08 63.69 4.77
C ARG A 454 8.76 64.37 4.39
N LYS A 455 8.54 64.61 3.10
CA LYS A 455 7.29 65.20 2.59
C LYS A 455 6.10 64.23 2.68
N LEU A 456 6.30 62.94 2.40
CA LEU A 456 5.27 61.91 2.57
C LEU A 456 4.85 61.74 4.04
N ILE A 457 5.81 61.86 4.96
CA ILE A 457 5.53 61.79 6.41
C ILE A 457 4.76 63.05 6.87
N THR A 458 5.12 64.24 6.39
CA THR A 458 4.39 65.48 6.75
C THR A 458 3.00 65.53 6.13
N ASP A 459 2.83 65.13 4.85
CA ASP A 459 1.52 65.14 4.18
C ASP A 459 0.56 64.07 4.74
N GLN A 460 1.06 62.97 5.33
CA GLN A 460 0.21 61.99 6.03
C GLN A 460 -0.21 62.43 7.44
N LEU A 461 0.56 63.29 8.10
CA LEU A 461 0.23 63.80 9.44
C LEU A 461 -0.74 64.98 9.42
N ASP A 462 -0.76 65.75 8.33
CA ASP A 462 -1.67 66.91 8.17
C ASP A 462 -3.05 66.54 7.56
N GLY A 463 -3.27 65.25 7.25
CA GLY A 463 -4.48 64.74 6.59
C GLY A 463 -5.51 64.05 7.49
N GLU A 464 -5.28 63.96 8.80
CA GLU A 464 -6.26 63.46 9.78
C GLU A 464 -6.61 64.56 10.82
N VAL A 465 -7.45 65.52 10.40
CA VAL A 465 -8.38 66.27 11.28
C VAL A 465 -9.68 66.52 10.54
#